data_AF-U2IUD5-F1
#
_entry.id   AF-U2IUD5-F1
#
_cell.length_a   1.000
_cell.length_b   1.000
_cell.length_c   1.000
_cell.angle_alpha   90.00
_cell.angle_beta   90.00
_cell.angle_gamma   90.00
#
_symmetry.space_group_name_H-M   'P 1'
#
loop_
_entity.id
_entity.type
_entity.pdbx_description
1 polymer ?
#
loop_
_entity_poly.entity_id
_entity_poly.type
_entity_poly.pdbx_seq_one_letter_code
_entity_poly.pdbx_strand_id
1 'polypeptide(L)' 'MNDINRLKIVLVEKKRTSKWLAEKLGKVPSTVSKWCTNVQQPDLITLTRIAELLEVDRRELINPSK' A
#
# COMPACT_ATOMS: atom_id res chain seq x y z
N MET A 1 7.72 0.25 16.37
CA MET A 1 6.59 0.98 15.78
C MET A 1 5.71 -0.08 15.14
N ASN A 2 4.45 -0.21 15.55
CA ASN A 2 3.60 -1.27 15.00
C ASN A 2 3.38 -0.98 13.52
N ASP A 3 3.60 -1.97 12.66
CA ASP A 3 3.29 -1.87 11.23
C ASP A 3 1.79 -1.57 11.08
N ILE A 4 1.43 -0.35 10.68
CA ILE A 4 0.02 0.07 10.55
C ILE A 4 -0.54 -0.46 9.23
N ASN A 5 0.18 -0.23 8.13
CA ASN A 5 -0.21 -0.76 6.84
C ASN A 5 0.55 -2.07 6.55
N ARG A 6 -0.10 -2.96 5.79
CA ARG A 6 0.47 -4.22 5.29
C ARG A 6 0.59 -4.23 3.76
N LEU A 7 0.75 -3.05 3.15
CA LEU A 7 0.78 -2.88 1.70
C LEU A 7 1.82 -3.79 1.02
N LYS A 8 3.01 -3.94 1.63
CA LYS A 8 4.06 -4.79 1.09
C LYS A 8 3.62 -6.25 0.96
N ILE A 9 2.89 -6.77 1.95
CA ILE A 9 2.40 -8.14 1.95
C ILE A 9 1.35 -8.32 0.85
N VAL A 10 0.39 -7.40 0.77
CA VAL A 10 -0.69 -7.47 -0.22
C VAL A 10 -0.16 -7.34 -1.65
N LEU A 11 0.87 -6.51 -1.88
CA LEU A 11 1.54 -6.44 -3.18
C LEU A 11 2.16 -7.80 -3.58
N VAL A 12 2.78 -8.51 -2.65
CA VAL A 12 3.33 -9.85 -2.90
C VAL A 12 2.22 -10.86 -3.17
N GLU A 13 1.15 -10.88 -2.37
CA GLU A 13 -0.03 -11.75 -2.55
C GLU A 13 -0.66 -11.55 -3.94
N LYS A 14 -0.72 -10.30 -4.42
CA LYS A 14 -1.24 -9.94 -5.75
C LYS A 14 -0.20 -10.02 -6.88
N LYS A 15 1.02 -10.49 -6.59
CA LYS A 15 2.14 -10.57 -7.57
C LYS A 15 2.41 -9.24 -8.29
N ARG A 16 2.31 -8.12 -7.56
CA ARG A 16 2.58 -6.76 -8.05
C ARG A 16 3.84 -6.21 -7.38
N THR A 17 4.53 -5.32 -8.09
CA THR A 17 5.73 -4.65 -7.56
C THR A 17 5.38 -3.25 -7.04
N SER A 18 6.19 -2.70 -6.14
CA SER A 18 6.06 -1.31 -5.70
C SER A 18 6.23 -0.32 -6.86
N LYS A 19 7.08 -0.65 -7.84
CA LYS A 19 7.24 0.12 -9.09
C LYS A 19 5.94 0.14 -9.90
N TRP A 20 5.28 -1.00 -10.07
CA TRP A 20 3.99 -1.08 -10.76
C TRP A 20 2.93 -0.20 -10.09
N LEU A 21 2.87 -0.23 -8.75
CA LEU A 21 1.91 0.58 -8.01
C LEU A 21 2.21 2.09 -8.16
N ALA A 22 3.50 2.45 -8.12
CA ALA A 22 3.93 3.83 -8.34
C ALA A 22 3.52 4.35 -9.73
N GLU A 23 3.69 3.54 -10.78
CA GLU A 23 3.25 3.85 -12.14
C GLU A 23 1.72 4.03 -12.22
N LYS A 24 0.94 3.13 -11.60
CA LYS A 24 -0.53 3.23 -11.60
C LYS A 24 -1.08 4.42 -10.83
N LEU A 25 -0.38 4.86 -9.79
CA LEU A 25 -0.75 6.02 -8.99
C LEU A 25 -0.17 7.34 -9.50
N GLY A 26 0.72 7.31 -10.50
CA GLY A 26 1.48 8.50 -10.94
C GLY A 26 2.33 9.08 -9.81
N LYS A 27 2.89 8.23 -8.95
CA LYS A 27 3.73 8.63 -7.81
C LYS A 27 5.18 8.22 -8.04
N VAL A 28 6.09 8.91 -7.35
CA VAL A 28 7.52 8.56 -7.39
C VAL A 28 7.72 7.21 -6.69
N PRO A 29 8.55 6.29 -7.23
CA PRO A 29 8.78 4.98 -6.62
C PRO A 29 9.26 5.03 -5.16
N SER A 30 10.02 6.07 -4.79
CA SER A 30 10.50 6.28 -3.42
C SER A 30 9.36 6.53 -2.43
N THR A 31 8.27 7.18 -2.86
CA THR A 31 7.07 7.40 -2.03
C THR A 31 6.39 6.07 -1.70
N VAL A 32 6.14 5.24 -2.72
CA VAL A 32 5.54 3.92 -2.53
C VAL A 32 6.44 3.00 -1.70
N SER A 33 7.76 3.10 -1.89
CA SER A 33 8.72 2.36 -1.06
C SER A 33 8.62 2.71 0.42
N LYS A 34 8.46 4.00 0.77
CA LYS A 34 8.27 4.45 2.16
C LYS A 34 6.96 3.93 2.76
N TRP A 35 5.91 3.78 1.95
CA TRP A 35 4.66 3.14 2.39
C TRP A 35 4.86 1.66 2.69
N CYS A 36 5.54 0.93 1.81
CA CYS A 36 5.85 -0.49 2.01
C CYS A 36 6.77 -0.77 3.21
N THR A 37 7.53 0.22 3.68
CA THR A 37 8.39 0.12 4.87
C THR A 37 7.79 0.78 6.11
N ASN A 38 6.51 1.18 6.07
CA ASN A 38 5.80 1.88 7.15
C ASN A 38 6.45 3.20 7.63
N VAL A 39 7.46 3.73 6.92
CA VAL A 39 8.13 5.01 7.24
C VAL A 39 7.18 6.18 7.03
N GLN A 40 6.31 6.07 6.04
CA GLN A 40 5.23 7.03 5.78
C GLN A 40 3.94 6.24 5.52
N GLN A 41 2.80 6.83 5.81
CA GLN A 41 1.51 6.23 5.52
C GLN A 41 0.86 6.95 4.32
N PRO A 42 0.22 6.21 3.39
CA PRO A 42 -0.67 6.84 2.43
C PRO A 42 -1.87 7.42 3.20
N ASP A 43 -2.43 8.53 2.70
CA ASP A 43 -3.71 9.01 3.19
C ASP A 43 -4.84 8.01 2.83
N LEU A 44 -6.00 8.15 3.46
CA LEU A 44 -7.12 7.23 3.26
C LEU A 44 -7.66 7.22 1.82
N ILE A 45 -7.56 8.34 1.10
CA ILE A 45 -8.00 8.45 -0.30
C ILE A 45 -7.07 7.60 -1.18
N THR A 46 -5.77 7.78 -1.00
CA THR A 46 -4.72 7.02 -1.69
C THR A 46 -4.80 5.54 -1.34
N LEU A 47 -5.02 5.21 -0.07
CA LEU A 47 -5.22 3.83 0.37
C LEU A 47 -6.44 3.17 -0.32
N THR A 48 -7.55 3.91 -0.44
CA THR A 48 -8.74 3.43 -1.16
C THR A 48 -8.43 3.15 -2.63
N ARG A 49 -7.71 4.07 -3.29
CA ARG A 49 -7.29 3.87 -4.68
C ARG A 49 -6.32 2.69 -4.86
N ILE A 50 -5.44 2.46 -3.88
CA ILE A 50 -4.57 1.28 -3.86
C ILE A 50 -5.41 0.00 -3.76
N ALA A 51 -6.44 -0.01 -2.91
CA ALA A 51 -7.32 -1.16 -2.73
C ALA A 51 -8.08 -1.49 -4.02
N GLU A 52 -8.59 -0.47 -4.72
CA GLU A 52 -9.24 -0.61 -6.03
C GLU A 52 -8.27 -1.19 -7.08
N LEU A 53 -7.04 -0.69 -7.15
CA LEU A 53 -6.02 -1.18 -8.09
C LEU A 53 -5.59 -2.62 -7.82
N LEU A 54 -5.67 -3.06 -6.57
CA LEU A 54 -5.28 -4.41 -6.13
C LEU A 54 -6.47 -5.36 -6.02
N GLU A 55 -7.69 -4.87 -6.25
CA GLU A 55 -8.95 -5.62 -6.13
C GLU A 55 -9.04 -6.33 -4.75
N VAL A 56 -8.91 -5.52 -3.69
CA VAL A 56 -9.03 -5.95 -2.28
C VAL A 56 -9.89 -4.97 -1.51
N ASP A 57 -10.39 -5.38 -0.35
CA ASP A 57 -10.97 -4.42 0.58
C ASP A 57 -9.85 -3.53 1.18
N ARG A 58 -10.08 -2.23 1.30
CA ARG A 58 -9.08 -1.31 1.90
C ARG A 58 -8.66 -1.70 3.32
N ARG A 59 -9.52 -2.43 4.06
CA ARG A 59 -9.20 -2.99 5.38
C ARG A 59 -8.12 -4.05 5.30
N GLU A 60 -7.99 -4.77 4.19
CA GLU A 60 -6.91 -5.75 3.98
C GLU A 60 -5.54 -5.08 3.83
N LEU A 61 -5.49 -3.77 3.59
CA LEU A 61 -4.25 -3.00 3.54
C LEU A 61 -3.78 -2.51 4.92
N ILE A 62 -4.59 -2.69 5.98
CA ILE A 62 -4.33 -2.20 7.34
C ILE A 62 -4.25 -3.39 8.29
N ASN A 63 -3.30 -3.37 9.22
CA ASN A 63 -3.25 -4.36 10.30
C ASN A 63 -4.32 -4.04 11.37
N PRO A 64 -4.95 -5.07 11.97
CA PRO A 64 -5.89 -4.86 13.05
C PRO A 64 -5.30 -3.99 14.17
N SER A 65 -6.09 -3.06 14.70
CA SER A 65 -5.71 -2.36 15.93
C SER A 65 -5.71 -3.35 17.10
N LYS A 66 -5.00 -2.98 18.18
CA LYS A 66 -5.17 -3.65 19.48
C LYS A 66 -6.55 -3.36 20.05
#